data_AF-A0A345UIL5-F1
#
_entry.id   AF-A0A345UIL5-F1
#
_cell.length_a   1.000
_cell.length_b   1.000
_cell.length_c   1.000
_cell.angle_alpha   90.00
_cell.angle_beta   90.00
_cell.angle_gamma   90.00
#
_symmetry.space_group_name_H-M   'P 1'
#
loop_
_entity.id
_entity.type
_entity.pdbx_description
1 polymer ?
#
loop_
_entity_poly.entity_id
_entity_poly.type
_entity_poly.pdbx_seq_one_letter_code
_entity_poly.pdbx_strand_id
1 'polypeptide(L)'
;MVQLLFFCVHVEAQSLCWQVNGSIIVAQDDNQTALGHVVNRFRLNSVFNSSGTYGSRFRPDAIWNSNGRFGNRFSAYSAMNPNATKPPKLVKNERIIGYLTKNSRLRNAVDPDVLRATCEKVL
;
A
#
# COMPACT_ATOMS: atom_id res chain seq x y z
N MET A 1 -29.52 -25.65 -16.47
CA MET A 1 -28.22 -25.21 -15.94
C MET A 1 -27.99 -23.78 -16.36
N VAL A 2 -28.23 -22.81 -15.48
CA VAL A 2 -27.82 -21.42 -15.71
C VAL A 2 -26.55 -21.24 -14.89
N GLN A 3 -25.40 -21.38 -15.55
CA GLN A 3 -24.13 -21.08 -14.93
C GLN A 3 -23.97 -19.56 -14.95
N LEU A 4 -24.37 -18.92 -13.85
CA LEU A 4 -24.18 -17.50 -13.64
C LEU A 4 -22.67 -17.20 -13.76
N LEU A 5 -22.32 -16.37 -14.74
CA LEU A 5 -20.97 -15.84 -14.94
C LEU A 5 -20.61 -14.91 -13.77
N PHE A 6 -20.03 -15.48 -12.72
CA PHE A 6 -19.43 -14.77 -11.58
C PHE A 6 -17.95 -14.40 -11.82
N PHE A 7 -17.53 -14.17 -13.07
CA PHE A 7 -16.11 -13.97 -13.39
C PHE A 7 -15.67 -12.51 -13.55
N CYS A 8 -16.57 -11.54 -13.71
CA CYS A 8 -16.14 -10.17 -14.05
C CYS A 8 -15.48 -9.40 -12.90
N VAL A 9 -15.85 -9.66 -11.64
CA VAL A 9 -15.33 -8.85 -10.51
C VAL A 9 -13.92 -9.27 -10.07
N HIS A 10 -13.49 -10.50 -10.39
CA HIS A 10 -12.17 -11.02 -9.98
C HIS A 10 -11.02 -10.51 -10.86
N VAL A 11 -11.30 -10.18 -12.13
CA VAL A 11 -10.27 -9.84 -13.12
C VAL A 11 -9.66 -8.44 -12.88
N GLU A 12 -10.42 -7.47 -12.35
CA GLU A 12 -9.90 -6.13 -12.08
C GLU A 12 -8.99 -6.05 -10.86
N ALA A 13 -9.27 -6.81 -9.79
CA ALA A 13 -8.47 -6.79 -8.56
C ALA A 13 -7.11 -7.49 -8.73
N GLN A 14 -7.04 -8.55 -9.54
CA GLN A 14 -5.76 -9.13 -9.96
C GLN A 14 -4.91 -8.10 -10.71
N SER A 15 -5.55 -7.15 -11.41
CA SER A 15 -4.82 -6.20 -12.24
C SER A 15 -3.90 -5.28 -11.46
N LEU A 16 -4.37 -4.78 -10.32
CA LEU A 16 -3.59 -3.90 -9.45
C LEU A 16 -2.41 -4.65 -8.85
N CYS A 17 -2.65 -5.84 -8.28
CA CYS A 17 -1.64 -6.57 -7.53
C CYS A 17 -0.38 -6.86 -8.36
N TRP A 18 -0.54 -7.31 -9.61
CA TRP A 18 0.61 -7.55 -10.47
C TRP A 18 1.35 -6.26 -10.86
N GLN A 19 0.64 -5.13 -10.99
CA GLN A 19 1.26 -3.84 -11.31
C GLN A 19 2.18 -3.39 -10.17
N VAL A 20 1.71 -3.49 -8.93
CA VAL A 20 2.42 -3.00 -7.75
C VAL A 20 3.35 -4.03 -7.09
N ASN A 21 3.23 -5.32 -7.42
CA ASN A 21 4.12 -6.36 -6.88
C ASN A 21 5.59 -6.03 -7.15
N GLY A 22 6.44 -6.16 -6.13
CA GLY A 22 7.86 -5.82 -6.16
C GLY A 22 8.17 -4.33 -5.99
N SER A 23 7.16 -3.46 -5.84
CA SER A 23 7.41 -2.04 -5.55
C SER A 23 7.84 -1.82 -4.09
N ILE A 24 8.53 -0.70 -3.88
CA ILE A 24 8.95 -0.19 -2.57
C ILE A 24 8.03 0.99 -2.23
N ILE A 25 7.61 1.05 -0.97
CA ILE A 25 6.84 2.17 -0.43
C ILE A 25 7.83 3.13 0.21
N VAL A 26 7.85 4.39 -0.23
CA VAL A 26 8.82 5.40 0.23
C VAL A 26 8.08 6.65 0.66
N ALA A 27 8.31 7.11 1.88
CA ALA A 27 7.75 8.37 2.36
C ALA A 27 8.24 9.57 1.54
N GLN A 28 7.44 10.64 1.52
CA GLN A 28 7.84 11.94 0.96
C GLN A 28 8.32 12.92 2.04
N ASP A 29 8.86 12.38 3.14
CA ASP A 29 9.58 13.17 4.13
C ASP A 29 11.01 13.46 3.66
N ASP A 30 11.73 14.32 4.39
CA ASP A 30 13.07 14.76 3.99
C ASP A 30 14.07 13.60 3.92
N ASN A 31 13.85 12.55 4.73
CA ASN A 31 14.70 11.36 4.79
C ASN A 31 14.36 10.30 3.74
N GLN A 32 13.26 10.46 2.98
CA GLN A 32 12.76 9.44 2.05
C GLN A 32 12.63 8.07 2.74
N THR A 33 12.00 8.06 3.93
CA THR A 33 11.94 6.88 4.80
C THR A 33 11.33 5.69 4.06
N ALA A 34 12.02 4.54 4.07
CA ALA A 34 11.51 3.30 3.51
C ALA A 34 10.40 2.73 4.41
N LEU A 35 9.25 2.38 3.80
CA LEU A 35 8.06 1.92 4.50
C LEU A 35 7.69 0.47 4.12
N GLY A 36 8.65 -0.28 3.58
CA GLY A 36 8.51 -1.68 3.20
C GLY A 36 8.23 -1.91 1.71
N HIS A 37 8.00 -3.19 1.38
CA HIS A 37 7.82 -3.66 0.01
C HIS A 37 6.44 -4.27 -0.18
N VAL A 38 5.87 -4.10 -1.37
CA VAL A 38 4.66 -4.80 -1.80
C VAL A 38 5.05 -6.16 -2.37
N VAL A 39 5.25 -7.13 -1.49
CA VAL A 39 5.65 -8.52 -1.79
C VAL A 39 4.96 -9.47 -0.83
N ASN A 40 5.03 -10.78 -1.07
CA ASN A 40 4.43 -11.83 -0.22
C ASN A 40 4.66 -11.59 1.29
N ARG A 41 3.60 -11.81 2.09
CA ARG A 41 3.58 -11.70 3.56
C ARG A 41 4.68 -12.47 4.30
N PHE A 42 5.28 -13.50 3.71
CA PHE A 42 6.36 -14.27 4.32
C PHE A 42 7.72 -13.56 4.26
N ARG A 43 7.86 -12.47 3.48
CA ARG A 43 9.10 -11.69 3.43
C ARG A 43 9.19 -10.74 4.63
N LEU A 44 10.38 -10.60 5.20
CA LEU A 44 10.63 -9.74 6.37
C LEU A 44 10.34 -8.26 6.10
N ASN A 45 10.59 -7.80 4.88
CA ASN A 45 10.36 -6.42 4.44
C ASN A 45 8.94 -6.18 3.88
N SER A 46 8.07 -7.19 3.87
CA SER A 46 6.72 -7.07 3.33
C SER A 46 5.84 -6.18 4.21
N VAL A 47 5.07 -5.30 3.58
CA VAL A 47 3.98 -4.57 4.25
C VAL A 47 2.80 -5.46 4.64
N PHE A 48 2.74 -6.71 4.18
CA PHE A 48 1.72 -7.68 4.57
C PHE A 48 2.18 -8.61 5.71
N ASN A 49 3.45 -8.51 6.13
CA ASN A 49 3.96 -9.28 7.25
C ASN A 49 3.61 -8.62 8.59
N SER A 50 2.50 -9.03 9.22
CA SER A 50 2.01 -8.45 10.48
C SER A 50 2.97 -8.61 11.67
N SER A 51 3.88 -9.59 11.61
CA SER A 51 4.96 -9.79 12.58
C SER A 51 6.25 -9.03 12.22
N GLY A 52 6.35 -8.53 10.99
CA GLY A 52 7.51 -7.82 10.46
C GLY A 52 7.52 -6.32 10.75
N THR A 53 8.63 -5.65 10.43
CA THR A 53 8.82 -4.22 10.72
C THR A 53 7.81 -3.33 10.01
N TYR A 54 7.49 -3.61 8.75
CA TYR A 54 6.67 -2.71 7.92
C TYR A 54 5.18 -3.12 7.85
N GLY A 55 4.85 -4.37 8.12
CA GLY A 55 3.47 -4.86 8.16
C GLY A 55 2.82 -4.79 9.55
N SER A 56 3.60 -4.62 10.61
CA SER A 56 3.07 -4.58 11.98
C SER A 56 2.34 -3.29 12.32
N ARG A 57 1.20 -3.40 13.01
CA ARG A 57 0.42 -2.24 13.50
C ARG A 57 1.08 -1.50 14.66
N PHE A 58 2.21 -1.99 15.19
CA PHE A 58 2.87 -1.45 16.36
C PHE A 58 4.21 -0.77 16.05
N ARG A 59 4.70 -0.89 14.81
CA ARG A 59 6.01 -0.35 14.42
C ARG A 59 5.87 1.09 13.91
N PRO A 60 6.82 2.00 14.23
CA PRO A 60 6.70 3.42 13.89
C PRO A 60 6.66 3.66 12.37
N ASP A 61 7.42 2.87 11.61
CA ASP A 61 7.57 3.02 10.15
C ASP A 61 6.57 2.18 9.34
N ALA A 62 5.60 1.55 10.01
CA ALA A 62 4.56 0.79 9.35
C ALA A 62 3.37 1.67 8.97
N ILE A 63 2.95 1.57 7.71
CA ILE A 63 1.75 2.26 7.20
C ILE A 63 0.45 1.80 7.88
N TRP A 64 0.48 0.67 8.59
CA TRP A 64 -0.66 0.11 9.33
C TRP A 64 -0.71 0.52 10.80
N ASN A 65 0.31 1.26 11.29
CA ASN A 65 0.29 1.80 12.62
C ASN A 65 -0.52 3.10 12.64
N SER A 66 -1.73 3.04 13.20
CA SER A 66 -2.65 4.19 13.29
C SER A 66 -2.15 5.31 14.19
N ASN A 67 -1.15 5.05 15.02
CA ASN A 67 -0.48 6.04 15.86
C ASN A 67 0.85 6.51 15.24
N GLY A 68 1.34 5.81 14.21
CA GLY A 68 2.60 6.09 13.53
C GLY A 68 2.48 7.23 12.51
N ARG A 69 3.58 7.92 12.23
CA ARG A 69 3.64 9.10 11.33
C ARG A 69 3.12 8.80 9.91
N PHE A 70 3.26 7.57 9.45
CA PHE A 70 2.93 7.16 8.07
C PHE A 70 1.61 6.37 7.95
N GLY A 71 0.97 6.04 9.08
CA GLY A 71 -0.29 5.27 9.13
C GLY A 71 -1.43 5.97 9.87
N ASN A 72 -1.19 7.14 10.49
CA ASN A 72 -2.24 7.88 11.19
C ASN A 72 -3.13 8.71 10.24
N ARG A 73 -4.28 9.20 10.73
CA ARG A 73 -5.27 9.94 9.92
C ARG A 73 -5.01 11.44 9.75
N PHE A 74 -3.89 11.96 10.26
CA PHE A 74 -3.63 13.42 10.38
C PHE A 74 -2.37 13.89 9.65
N SER A 75 -1.32 13.07 9.65
CA SER A 75 -0.02 13.40 9.06
C SER A 75 -0.13 13.60 7.56
N ALA A 76 0.53 14.64 7.04
CA ALA A 76 0.65 14.89 5.61
C ALA A 76 1.39 13.76 4.87
N TYR A 77 2.18 12.96 5.59
CA TYR A 77 2.99 11.85 5.08
C TYR A 77 2.29 10.50 5.17
N SER A 78 1.06 10.45 5.65
CA SER A 78 0.38 9.19 5.92
C SER A 78 -0.37 8.64 4.71
N ALA A 79 -0.31 7.32 4.54
CA ALA A 79 -1.16 6.61 3.59
C ALA A 79 -2.65 6.65 3.99
N MET A 80 -2.94 6.77 5.29
CA MET A 80 -4.30 6.69 5.86
C MET A 80 -5.00 8.04 6.02
N ASN A 81 -4.30 9.15 5.74
CA ASN A 81 -4.91 10.47 5.81
C ASN A 81 -5.60 10.81 4.47
N PRO A 82 -6.94 10.98 4.44
CA PRO A 82 -7.67 11.31 3.21
C PRO A 82 -7.36 12.72 2.67
N ASN A 83 -6.67 13.55 3.46
CA ASN A 83 -6.21 14.88 3.06
C ASN A 83 -4.68 14.97 3.01
N ALA A 84 -3.97 13.83 2.93
CA ALA A 84 -2.51 13.82 2.82
C ALA A 84 -2.04 14.63 1.62
N THR A 85 -1.10 15.56 1.82
CA THR A 85 -0.50 16.38 0.75
C THR A 85 0.82 15.80 0.25
N LYS A 86 1.49 14.96 1.04
CA LYS A 86 2.76 14.31 0.71
C LYS A 86 2.72 12.81 1.05
N PRO A 87 1.74 12.02 0.55
CA PRO A 87 1.60 10.62 0.92
C PRO A 87 2.76 9.75 0.41
N PRO A 88 2.93 8.50 0.89
CA PRO A 88 3.98 7.63 0.39
C PRO A 88 3.90 7.35 -1.11
N LYS A 89 5.06 7.24 -1.75
CA LYS A 89 5.24 6.87 -3.16
C LYS A 89 5.32 5.35 -3.30
N LEU A 90 4.75 4.82 -4.37
CA LEU A 90 5.04 3.48 -4.87
C LEU A 90 6.13 3.59 -5.93
N VAL A 91 7.28 2.97 -5.67
CA VAL A 91 8.45 3.03 -6.55
C VAL A 91 8.76 1.63 -7.07
N LYS A 92 8.86 1.47 -8.39
CA LYS A 92 9.21 0.21 -9.05
C LYS A 92 10.13 0.50 -10.22
N ASN A 93 11.25 -0.22 -10.31
CA ASN A 93 12.29 0.01 -11.33
C ASN A 93 12.70 1.49 -11.39
N GLU A 94 13.00 2.09 -10.24
CA GLU A 94 13.43 3.49 -10.08
C GLU A 94 12.40 4.54 -10.53
N ARG A 95 11.18 4.14 -10.90
CA ARG A 95 10.10 5.05 -11.31
C ARG A 95 9.00 5.07 -10.28
N ILE A 96 8.43 6.26 -10.06
CA ILE A 96 7.20 6.42 -9.28
C ILE A 96 6.05 5.93 -10.16
N ILE A 97 5.38 4.87 -9.71
CA ILE A 97 4.23 4.28 -10.42
C ILE A 97 2.90 4.75 -9.84
N GLY A 98 2.91 5.39 -8.67
CA GLY A 98 1.73 5.95 -8.03
C GLY A 98 2.00 6.40 -6.60
N TYR A 99 0.93 6.76 -5.89
CA TYR A 99 0.96 7.17 -4.50
C TYR A 99 0.05 6.28 -3.67
N LEU A 100 0.55 5.77 -2.54
CA LEU A 100 -0.26 4.99 -1.61
C LEU A 100 -0.99 5.95 -0.67
N THR A 101 -2.30 6.14 -0.87
CA THR A 101 -3.04 7.17 -0.15
C THR A 101 -4.56 6.96 -0.14
N LYS A 102 -5.20 7.35 0.95
CA LYS A 102 -6.66 7.56 1.02
C LYS A 102 -7.13 8.87 0.37
N ASN A 103 -6.23 9.77 -0.01
CA ASN A 103 -6.58 11.00 -0.70
C ASN A 103 -6.89 10.71 -2.18
N SER A 104 -8.15 10.41 -2.47
CA SER A 104 -8.64 10.07 -3.82
C SER A 104 -8.57 11.22 -4.83
N ARG A 105 -8.23 12.44 -4.41
CA ARG A 105 -8.05 13.59 -5.30
C ARG A 105 -6.69 13.59 -6.00
N LEU A 106 -5.73 12.79 -5.50
CA LEU A 106 -4.42 12.67 -6.12
C LEU A 106 -4.47 11.73 -7.33
N ARG A 107 -3.76 12.09 -8.40
CA ARG A 107 -3.63 11.24 -9.58
C ARG A 107 -2.80 10.00 -9.23
N ASN A 108 -3.17 8.86 -9.81
CA ASN A 108 -2.51 7.56 -9.58
C ASN A 108 -2.47 7.16 -8.08
N ALA A 109 -3.54 7.51 -7.35
CA ALA A 109 -3.74 7.08 -5.98
C ALA A 109 -4.09 5.59 -5.93
N VAL A 110 -3.36 4.85 -5.09
CA VAL A 110 -3.68 3.49 -4.70
C VAL A 110 -4.18 3.55 -3.27
N ASP A 111 -5.45 3.23 -3.06
CA ASP A 111 -6.01 3.15 -1.71
C ASP A 111 -5.34 1.99 -0.94
N PRO A 112 -4.83 2.24 0.27
CA PRO A 112 -4.09 1.21 1.00
C PRO A 112 -4.99 0.06 1.48
N ASP A 113 -6.27 0.29 1.79
CA ASP A 113 -7.17 -0.82 2.15
C ASP A 113 -7.45 -1.70 0.94
N VAL A 114 -7.61 -1.11 -0.25
CA VAL A 114 -7.70 -1.86 -1.53
C VAL A 114 -6.42 -2.63 -1.79
N LEU A 115 -5.24 -2.03 -1.60
CA LEU A 115 -3.96 -2.71 -1.74
C LEU A 115 -3.90 -3.97 -0.87
N ARG A 116 -4.22 -3.86 0.43
CA ARG A 116 -4.18 -5.01 1.34
C ARG A 116 -5.20 -6.07 0.95
N ALA A 117 -6.45 -5.68 0.70
CA ALA A 117 -7.53 -6.61 0.36
C ALA A 117 -7.24 -7.41 -0.91
N THR A 118 -6.57 -6.80 -1.90
CA THR A 118 -6.30 -7.41 -3.21
C THR A 118 -4.97 -8.16 -3.28
N CYS A 119 -3.94 -7.70 -2.56
CA CYS A 119 -2.58 -8.21 -2.73
C CYS A 119 -2.14 -9.22 -1.66
N GLU A 120 -2.63 -9.08 -0.42
CA GLU A 120 -2.16 -9.87 0.73
C GLU A 120 -2.33 -11.39 0.55
N LYS A 121 -3.39 -11.80 -0.15
CA LYS A 121 -3.71 -13.21 -0.42
C LYS A 121 -3.22 -13.71 -1.77
N VAL A 122 -2.80 -12.81 -2.65
CA VAL A 122 -2.36 -13.12 -4.03
C VAL A 122 -0.84 -13.31 -4.09
N LEU A 123 -0.08 -12.53 -3.30
CA LEU A 123 1.38 -12.58 -3.24
C LEU A 123 1.90 -13.57 -2.21
#